data_AF-A0A7C1E4W9-F1
#
_entry.id   AF-A0A7C1E4W9-F1
#
_cell.length_a   1.000
_cell.length_b   1.000
_cell.length_c   1.000
_cell.angle_alpha   90.00
_cell.angle_beta   90.00
_cell.angle_gamma   90.00
#
_symmetry.space_group_name_H-M   'P 1'
#
loop_
_entity.id
_entity.type
_entity.pdbx_description
1 polymer ?
#
loop_
_entity_poly.entity_id
_entity_poly.type
_entity_poly.pdbx_seq_one_letter_code
_entity_poly.pdbx_strand_id
1 'polypeptide(L)'
;MGLSWRSLPDITARKRPLLSSNFTETPMKLPLISGEDMCKIVAKWGFVMVHRKGSHTVWRHEYGRTTTIPLHSGDDFPRGLIKKNLKDIELPVEDYLKLR
;
A
#
# COMPACT_ATOMS: atom_id res chain seq x y z
N MET A 1 -34.67 -7.96 15.04
CA MET A 1 -33.34 -8.57 15.26
C MET A 1 -33.04 -9.48 14.09
N GLY A 2 -31.87 -9.33 13.46
CA GLY A 2 -31.40 -10.17 12.35
C GLY A 2 -31.49 -9.51 10.98
N LEU A 3 -30.56 -8.62 10.64
CA LEU A 3 -30.37 -8.20 9.25
C LEU A 3 -29.45 -9.22 8.56
N SER A 4 -30.05 -9.92 7.61
CA SER A 4 -29.45 -10.91 6.71
C SER A 4 -28.32 -10.29 5.89
N TRP A 5 -27.13 -10.88 5.94
CA TRP A 5 -25.92 -10.44 5.24
C TRP A 5 -25.87 -10.87 3.76
N ARG A 6 -27.00 -11.27 3.15
CA ARG A 6 -27.05 -11.90 1.81
C ARG A 6 -27.38 -10.97 0.62
N SER A 7 -27.14 -9.66 0.70
CA SER A 7 -27.37 -8.78 -0.46
C SER A 7 -26.37 -7.64 -0.61
N LEU A 8 -25.09 -7.92 -0.36
CA LEU A 8 -24.02 -7.07 -0.87
C LEU A 8 -23.62 -7.60 -2.26
N PRO A 9 -23.49 -6.73 -3.28
CA PRO A 9 -22.97 -7.16 -4.58
C PRO A 9 -21.61 -7.82 -4.33
N ASP A 10 -21.40 -8.98 -4.95
CA ASP A 10 -20.19 -9.79 -4.86
C ASP A 10 -18.92 -8.91 -5.03
N ILE A 11 -18.36 -8.46 -3.91
CA ILE A 11 -17.19 -7.56 -3.88
C ILE A 11 -15.89 -8.30 -4.25
N THR A 12 -15.97 -9.62 -4.39
CA THR A 12 -14.85 -10.50 -4.74
C THR A 12 -14.41 -10.38 -6.21
N ALA A 13 -15.19 -9.72 -7.08
CA ALA A 13 -14.91 -9.63 -8.52
C ALA A 13 -14.44 -8.25 -9.04
N ARG A 14 -13.96 -7.35 -8.17
CA ARG A 14 -13.27 -6.12 -8.62
C ARG A 14 -11.82 -6.09 -8.13
N LYS A 15 -10.97 -6.94 -8.73
CA LYS A 15 -9.62 -6.45 -9.05
C LYS A 15 -9.86 -5.19 -9.87
N ARG A 16 -9.50 -4.01 -9.36
CA ARG A 16 -9.38 -2.82 -10.20
C ARG A 16 -8.52 -3.28 -11.41
N PRO A 17 -9.05 -3.35 -12.64
CA PRO A 17 -8.20 -3.75 -13.76
C PRO A 17 -7.14 -2.66 -13.86
N LEU A 18 -5.91 -3.03 -13.54
CA LEU A 18 -4.78 -2.12 -13.64
C LEU A 18 -4.64 -1.82 -15.13
N LEU A 19 -5.06 -0.63 -15.53
CA LEU A 19 -4.84 -0.14 -16.88
C LEU A 19 -3.37 0.30 -16.98
N SER A 20 -2.48 -0.68 -17.12
CA SER A 20 -1.30 -0.62 -17.97
C SER A 20 -0.51 -1.92 -17.80
N SER A 21 -0.19 -2.54 -18.93
CA SER A 21 0.53 -3.81 -19.09
C SER A 21 2.03 -3.73 -18.76
N ASN A 22 2.48 -2.74 -17.98
CA ASN A 22 3.90 -2.43 -17.82
C ASN A 22 4.33 -2.51 -16.35
N PHE A 23 4.21 -3.70 -15.76
CA PHE A 23 4.80 -3.98 -14.44
C PHE A 23 6.35 -4.14 -14.47
N THR A 24 7.00 -3.89 -15.62
CA THR A 24 8.36 -4.39 -15.88
C THR A 24 9.43 -3.33 -16.18
N GLU A 25 9.17 -2.04 -16.03
CA GLU A 25 10.21 -1.02 -16.26
C GLU A 25 10.41 -0.15 -15.02
N THR A 26 11.20 -0.65 -14.06
CA THR A 26 11.65 0.18 -12.93
C THR A 26 12.59 1.27 -13.43
N PRO A 27 12.26 2.58 -13.31
CA PRO A 27 13.26 3.62 -13.49
C PRO A 27 14.39 3.40 -12.47
N MET A 28 15.65 3.51 -12.92
CA MET A 28 16.86 3.12 -12.18
C MET A 28 17.05 3.76 -10.79
N LYS A 29 16.21 4.72 -10.39
CA LYS A 29 16.26 5.38 -9.08
C LYS A 29 14.86 5.50 -8.48
N LEU A 30 14.57 4.67 -7.48
CA LEU A 30 13.48 4.96 -6.55
C LEU A 30 13.96 6.01 -5.55
N PRO A 31 13.28 7.16 -5.43
CA PRO A 31 13.62 8.12 -4.39
C PRO A 31 13.46 7.50 -3.01
N LEU A 32 14.40 7.81 -2.11
CA LEU A 32 14.25 7.52 -0.70
C LEU A 32 13.18 8.45 -0.11
N ILE A 33 12.40 7.88 0.78
CA ILE A 33 11.36 8.57 1.55
C ILE A 33 11.46 8.13 3.00
N SER A 34 10.88 8.91 3.90
CA SER A 34 10.73 8.49 5.28
C SER A 34 9.64 7.41 5.41
N GLY A 35 9.64 6.66 6.52
CA GLY A 35 8.53 5.75 6.82
C GLY A 35 7.19 6.48 6.95
N GLU A 36 7.21 7.74 7.41
CA GLU A 36 6.02 8.59 7.51
C GLU A 36 5.45 8.94 6.14
N ASP A 37 6.30 9.27 5.17
CA ASP A 37 5.86 9.52 3.80
C ASP A 37 5.32 8.25 3.15
N MET A 38 5.91 7.09 3.45
CA MET A 38 5.36 5.81 2.98
C MET A 38 3.96 5.55 3.54
N CYS A 39 3.72 5.87 4.82
CA CYS A 39 2.39 5.83 5.42
C CYS A 39 1.40 6.77 4.70
N LYS A 40 1.82 7.99 4.34
CA LYS A 40 0.95 8.93 3.60
C LYS A 40 0.60 8.39 2.21
N ILE A 41 1.58 7.82 1.49
CA ILE A 41 1.35 7.23 0.17
C ILE A 41 0.38 6.07 0.26
N VAL A 42 0.58 5.17 1.23
CA VAL A 42 -0.28 4.00 1.45
C VAL A 42 -1.70 4.41 1.85
N ALA A 43 -1.85 5.44 2.67
CA ALA A 43 -3.14 6.05 2.97
C ALA A 43 -3.84 6.62 1.72
N LYS A 44 -3.12 7.42 0.90
CA LYS A 44 -3.66 7.97 -0.36
C LYS A 44 -4.04 6.86 -1.36
N TRP A 45 -3.33 5.73 -1.32
CA TRP A 45 -3.60 4.57 -2.17
C TRP A 45 -4.85 3.77 -1.75
N GLY A 46 -5.46 4.11 -0.61
CA GLY A 46 -6.72 3.49 -0.14
C GLY A 46 -6.53 2.44 0.95
N PHE A 47 -5.34 2.34 1.54
CA PHE A 47 -5.14 1.51 2.73
C PHE A 47 -5.49 2.29 4.00
N VAL A 48 -6.00 1.58 5.00
CA VAL A 48 -6.31 2.12 6.33
C VAL A 48 -5.38 1.48 7.36
N MET A 49 -4.86 2.27 8.29
CA MET A 49 -4.06 1.74 9.40
C MET A 49 -4.99 0.97 10.35
N VAL A 50 -4.69 -0.31 10.57
CA VAL A 50 -5.51 -1.20 11.43
C VAL A 50 -4.86 -1.48 12.78
N HIS A 51 -3.53 -1.38 12.87
CA HIS A 51 -2.81 -1.63 14.11
C HIS A 51 -1.46 -0.91 14.12
N ARG A 52 -0.99 -0.54 15.32
CA ARG A 52 0.37 -0.04 15.53
C ARG A 52 0.96 -0.69 16.78
N LYS A 53 2.15 -1.28 16.65
CA LYS A 53 2.93 -1.83 17.75
C LYS A 53 4.32 -1.22 17.75
N GLY A 54 4.56 -0.28 18.67
CA GLY A 54 5.80 0.49 18.72
C GLY A 54 6.05 1.25 17.42
N SER A 55 7.19 1.01 16.78
CA SER A 55 7.54 1.58 15.48
C SER A 55 6.84 0.91 14.30
N HIS A 56 6.17 -0.24 14.45
CA HIS A 56 5.58 -0.93 13.30
C HIS A 56 4.09 -0.60 13.16
N THR A 57 3.68 -0.19 11.95
CA THR A 57 2.27 0.02 11.61
C THR A 57 1.80 -1.02 10.61
N VAL A 58 0.57 -1.51 10.79
CA VAL A 58 -0.07 -2.48 9.92
C VAL A 58 -1.24 -1.78 9.22
N TRP A 59 -1.30 -1.97 7.91
CA TRP A 59 -2.25 -1.32 7.01
C TRP A 59 -3.05 -2.38 6.27
N ARG A 60 -4.34 -2.12 6.05
CA ARG A 60 -5.26 -3.02 5.36
C ARG A 60 -6.03 -2.27 4.28
N HIS A 61 -6.17 -2.91 3.13
CA HIS A 61 -7.02 -2.45 2.03
C HIS A 61 -8.39 -3.14 2.09
N GLU A 62 -9.45 -2.49 1.61
CA GLU A 62 -10.79 -3.09 1.53
C GLU A 62 -10.80 -4.42 0.76
N TYR A 63 -9.98 -4.53 -0.28
CA TYR A 63 -9.80 -5.77 -1.06
C TYR A 63 -8.95 -6.85 -0.37
N GLY A 64 -8.69 -6.74 0.94
CA GLY A 64 -8.04 -7.78 1.74
C GLY A 64 -6.51 -7.77 1.74
N ARG A 65 -5.86 -6.83 1.03
CA ARG A 65 -4.39 -6.67 1.06
C ARG A 65 -3.92 -6.12 2.40
N THR A 66 -2.73 -6.50 2.82
CA THR A 66 -2.11 -6.02 4.06
C THR A 66 -0.65 -5.69 3.85
N THR A 67 -0.18 -4.60 4.45
CA THR A 67 1.24 -4.24 4.46
C THR A 67 1.67 -3.75 5.84
N THR A 68 2.96 -3.89 6.14
CA THR A 68 3.56 -3.43 7.39
C THR A 68 4.61 -2.38 7.07
N ILE A 69 4.52 -1.22 7.70
CA ILE A 69 5.45 -0.10 7.52
C ILE A 69 6.15 0.17 8.85
N PRO A 70 7.47 -0.05 8.94
CA PRO A 70 8.25 0.41 10.08
C PRO A 70 8.43 1.94 10.03
N LEU A 71 8.18 2.56 11.18
CA LEU A 71 8.33 3.96 11.53
C LEU A 71 9.42 4.05 12.61
N HIS A 72 10.66 3.84 12.20
CA HIS A 72 11.80 4.14 13.07
C HIS A 72 12.08 5.64 12.99
N SER A 73 12.21 6.29 14.14
CA SER A 73 12.54 7.72 14.20
C SER A 73 14.00 7.91 13.76
N GLY A 74 14.23 8.71 12.71
CA GLY A 74 15.57 9.21 12.36
C GLY A 74 16.30 8.52 11.22
N ASP A 75 15.76 7.43 10.64
CA ASP A 75 16.39 6.71 9.52
C ASP A 75 15.56 6.77 8.23
N ASP A 76 16.27 6.84 7.11
CA ASP A 76 15.70 6.72 5.77
C ASP A 76 15.05 5.34 5.57
N PHE A 77 13.86 5.30 4.97
CA PHE A 77 13.20 4.04 4.65
C PHE A 77 14.00 3.33 3.53
N PRO A 78 14.64 2.18 3.79
CA PRO A 78 15.62 1.62 2.88
C PRO A 78 14.95 1.23 1.54
N ARG A 79 15.64 1.49 0.43
CA ARG A 79 15.10 1.24 -0.93
C ARG A 79 14.58 -0.18 -1.14
N GLY A 80 15.21 -1.18 -0.52
CA GLY A 80 14.75 -2.57 -0.58
C GLY A 80 13.37 -2.75 0.05
N LEU A 81 13.09 -2.03 1.14
CA LEU A 81 11.82 -2.06 1.81
C LEU A 81 10.74 -1.25 1.06
N ILE A 82 11.10 -0.11 0.46
CA ILE A 82 10.21 0.60 -0.47
C ILE A 82 9.73 -0.36 -1.56
N LYS A 83 10.66 -1.02 -2.25
CA LYS A 83 10.35 -1.98 -3.31
C LYS A 83 9.45 -3.11 -2.84
N LYS A 84 9.74 -3.68 -1.68
CA LYS A 84 8.93 -4.74 -1.09
C LYS A 84 7.52 -4.26 -0.81
N ASN A 85 7.37 -3.13 -0.13
CA ASN A 85 6.07 -2.59 0.23
C ASN A 85 5.26 -2.18 -1.00
N LEU A 86 5.88 -1.58 -2.03
CA LEU A 86 5.23 -1.29 -3.31
C LEU A 86 4.69 -2.55 -3.99
N LYS A 87 5.45 -3.65 -3.94
CA LYS A 87 5.01 -4.94 -4.45
C LYS A 87 3.85 -5.50 -3.64
N ASP A 88 3.92 -5.45 -2.31
CA ASP A 88 2.88 -5.97 -1.40
C ASP A 88 1.54 -5.24 -1.56
N ILE A 89 1.56 -3.94 -1.87
CA ILE A 89 0.35 -3.14 -2.13
C ILE A 89 -0.05 -3.10 -3.61
N GLU A 90 0.76 -3.71 -4.48
CA GLU A 90 0.72 -3.62 -5.95
C GLU A 90 0.56 -2.18 -6.46
N LEU A 91 1.34 -1.25 -5.90
CA LEU A 91 1.43 0.13 -6.37
C LEU A 91 2.52 0.19 -7.45
N PRO A 92 2.18 0.48 -8.73
CA PRO A 92 3.18 0.64 -9.77
C PRO A 92 4.09 1.84 -9.45
N VAL A 93 5.34 1.76 -9.90
CA VAL A 93 6.36 2.78 -9.60
C VAL A 93 5.95 4.16 -10.14
N GLU A 94 5.27 4.20 -11.28
CA GLU A 94 4.76 5.43 -11.89
C GLU A 94 3.77 6.15 -10.97
N ASP A 95 2.84 5.42 -10.35
CA ASP A 95 1.87 6.01 -9.43
C ASP A 95 2.51 6.33 -8.08
N TYR A 96 3.49 5.54 -7.63
CA TYR A 96 4.33 5.90 -6.50
C TYR A 96 5.02 7.27 -6.71
N LEU A 97 5.57 7.52 -7.90
CA LEU A 97 6.23 8.78 -8.25
C LEU A 97 5.25 9.96 -8.30
N LYS A 98 3.95 9.73 -8.57
CA LYS A 98 2.90 10.77 -8.54
C LYS A 98 2.37 11.06 -7.12
N LEU A 99 2.42 10.08 -6.23
CA LEU A 99 1.82 10.16 -4.88
C LEU A 99 2.78 10.69 -3.82
N ARG A 100 4.09 10.51 -4.04
CA ARG A 100 5.17 11.12 -3.26
C ARG A 100 5.09 12.63 -3.33
#